data_AF-A0A554IY62-F1
#
_entry.id   AF-A0A554IY62-F1
#
_cell.length_a   1.000
_cell.length_b   1.000
_cell.length_c   1.000
_cell.angle_alpha   90.00
_cell.angle_beta   90.00
_cell.angle_gamma   90.00
#
_symmetry.space_group_name_H-M   'P 1'
#
loop_
_entity.id
_entity.type
_entity.pdbx_description
1 polymer ?
#
loop_
_entity_poly.entity_id
_entity_poly.type
_entity_poly.pdbx_seq_one_letter_code
_entity_poly.pdbx_strand_id
1 'polypeptide(L)'
;MHANPWLTAKSQLEKAHQRLGLSPLLHSRLSEPDRIVEVSLPLTMDDGSVRRFDGFRVQHNNIRGPYKGGLRYHADVDMDEVKALSFWMTMKNALVDVPFGGGKGGIAVNPKELSEGELERLTREFARKLTPVIGPEIDVPAPDVNTNAKIMGWIRDEYEKSVNASSPAVITGKAVANGGSEGRTEATGLGGSFVLDEILQLYGDQLKGKTVAIQGFGNVGSFLLL
;
A
#
# COMPACT_ATOMS: atom_id res chain seq x y z
N MET A 1 -4.79 -13.51 -21.27
CA MET A 1 -3.49 -13.00 -20.77
C MET A 1 -3.78 -11.73 -19.98
N HIS A 2 -3.57 -11.73 -18.67
CA HIS A 2 -3.68 -10.51 -17.88
C HIS A 2 -2.52 -9.58 -18.28
N ALA A 3 -2.82 -8.31 -18.55
CA ALA A 3 -1.80 -7.32 -18.86
C ALA A 3 -0.90 -7.13 -17.62
N ASN A 4 0.42 -7.21 -17.80
CA ASN A 4 1.36 -7.02 -16.71
C ASN A 4 1.21 -5.60 -16.12
N PRO A 5 0.95 -5.45 -14.81
CA PRO A 5 0.68 -4.15 -14.20
C PRO A 5 1.90 -3.22 -14.26
N TRP A 6 3.12 -3.75 -14.19
CA TRP A 6 4.34 -2.95 -14.28
C TRP A 6 4.54 -2.36 -15.68
N LEU A 7 4.30 -3.15 -16.72
CA LEU A 7 4.33 -2.64 -18.11
C LEU A 7 3.27 -1.56 -18.34
N THR A 8 2.12 -1.68 -17.68
CA THR A 8 1.07 -0.66 -17.72
C THR A 8 1.54 0.65 -17.08
N ALA A 9 2.14 0.59 -15.90
CA ALA A 9 2.70 1.75 -15.22
C ALA A 9 3.79 2.45 -16.06
N LYS A 10 4.72 1.67 -16.65
CA LYS A 10 5.74 2.20 -17.57
C LYS A 10 5.13 2.89 -18.79
N SER A 11 4.11 2.28 -19.41
CA SER A 11 3.42 2.90 -20.55
C SER A 11 2.76 4.23 -20.18
N GLN A 12 2.23 4.37 -18.96
CA GLN A 12 1.68 5.64 -18.47
C GLN A 12 2.77 6.70 -18.28
N LEU A 13 3.93 6.32 -17.73
CA LEU A 13 5.07 7.23 -17.61
C LEU A 13 5.55 7.72 -18.98
N GLU A 14 5.69 6.82 -19.96
CA GLU A 14 6.11 7.20 -21.31
C GLU A 14 5.14 8.18 -21.97
N LYS A 15 3.83 7.95 -21.82
CA LYS A 15 2.80 8.89 -22.33
C LYS A 15 2.91 10.25 -21.66
N ALA A 16 3.18 10.29 -20.35
CA ALA A 16 3.39 11.55 -19.64
C ALA A 16 4.67 12.24 -20.10
N HIS A 17 5.77 11.50 -20.28
CA HIS A 17 7.04 12.03 -20.78
C HIS A 17 6.91 12.63 -22.17
N GLN A 18 6.24 11.95 -23.10
CA GLN A 18 6.00 12.45 -24.45
C GLN A 18 5.18 13.75 -24.48
N ARG A 19 4.27 13.94 -23.51
CA ARG A 19 3.43 15.14 -23.41
C ARG A 19 4.12 16.31 -22.70
N LEU A 20 4.88 16.02 -21.66
CA LEU A 20 5.43 17.04 -20.76
C LEU A 20 6.92 17.33 -20.99
N GLY A 21 7.63 16.48 -21.72
CA GLY A 21 9.07 16.63 -21.94
C GLY A 21 9.87 16.57 -20.63
N LEU A 22 9.64 15.53 -19.80
CA LEU A 22 10.35 15.39 -18.52
C LEU A 22 11.87 15.44 -18.73
N SER A 23 12.59 16.06 -17.79
CA SER A 23 14.06 16.05 -17.85
C SER A 23 14.59 14.61 -17.81
N PRO A 24 15.74 14.32 -18.46
CA PRO A 24 16.30 12.97 -18.50
C PRO A 24 16.50 12.35 -17.10
N LEU A 25 16.91 13.18 -16.13
CA LEU A 25 17.07 12.75 -14.75
C LEU A 25 15.74 12.35 -14.10
N LEU A 26 14.69 13.16 -14.28
CA LEU A 26 13.38 12.86 -13.69
C LEU A 26 12.75 11.63 -14.34
N HIS A 27 12.82 11.52 -15.67
CA HIS A 27 12.33 10.35 -16.40
C HIS A 27 13.03 9.06 -15.94
N SER A 28 14.36 9.08 -15.83
CA SER A 28 15.14 7.95 -15.31
C SER A 28 14.72 7.57 -13.89
N ARG A 29 14.61 8.55 -12.98
CA ARG A 29 14.19 8.34 -11.58
C ARG A 29 12.76 7.83 -11.39
N LEU A 30 11.90 7.98 -12.39
CA LEU A 30 10.52 7.48 -12.36
C LEU A 30 10.35 6.15 -13.10
N SER A 31 11.34 5.76 -13.91
CA SER A 31 11.26 4.58 -14.78
C SER A 31 11.52 3.26 -14.04
N GLU A 32 12.27 3.31 -12.94
CA GLU A 32 12.57 2.18 -12.08
C GLU A 32 12.49 2.56 -10.59
N PRO A 33 12.15 1.61 -9.70
CA PRO A 33 12.18 1.86 -8.27
C PRO A 33 13.58 2.16 -7.72
N ASP A 34 13.68 3.10 -6.79
CA ASP A 34 14.89 3.41 -6.02
C ASP A 34 15.42 2.17 -5.25
N ARG A 35 14.53 1.31 -4.74
CA ARG A 35 14.92 0.06 -4.04
C ARG A 35 13.83 -1.02 -4.14
N ILE A 36 14.28 -2.26 -4.31
CA ILE A 36 13.45 -3.46 -4.25
C ILE A 36 14.00 -4.37 -3.15
N VAL A 37 13.12 -4.84 -2.27
CA VAL A 37 13.42 -5.78 -1.20
C VAL A 37 12.52 -7.00 -1.35
N GLU A 38 13.15 -8.16 -1.47
CA GLU A 38 12.48 -9.46 -1.53
C GLU A 38 13.01 -10.33 -0.39
N VAL A 39 12.11 -10.95 0.36
CA VAL A 39 12.44 -11.67 1.60
C VAL A 39 11.74 -13.00 1.66
N SER A 40 12.47 -14.02 2.10
CA SER A 40 11.94 -15.34 2.43
C SER A 40 11.43 -15.35 3.87
N LEU A 41 10.21 -15.87 4.07
CA LEU A 41 9.51 -15.92 5.36
C LEU A 41 9.14 -17.38 5.68
N PRO A 42 10.07 -18.18 6.24
CA PRO A 42 9.74 -19.50 6.76
C PRO A 42 8.87 -19.39 8.01
N LEU A 43 7.82 -20.20 8.08
CA LEU A 43 6.86 -20.22 9.19
C LEU A 43 6.58 -21.67 9.60
N THR A 44 6.71 -21.94 10.90
CA THR A 44 6.14 -23.15 11.50
C THR A 44 4.63 -22.95 11.69
N MET A 45 3.86 -23.79 11.01
CA MET A 45 2.40 -23.85 11.06
C MET A 45 1.94 -24.46 12.38
N ASP A 46 0.67 -24.32 12.72
CA ASP A 46 0.10 -24.81 13.97
C ASP A 46 0.09 -26.36 14.03
N ASP A 47 0.09 -27.04 12.87
CA ASP A 47 0.23 -28.50 12.77
C ASP A 47 1.69 -28.99 12.87
N GLY A 48 2.65 -28.07 13.06
CA GLY A 48 4.08 -28.36 13.13
C GLY A 48 4.79 -28.46 11.78
N SER A 49 4.06 -28.41 10.65
CA SER A 49 4.67 -28.33 9.33
C SER A 49 5.37 -26.97 9.12
N VAL A 50 6.29 -26.90 8.17
CA VAL A 50 6.97 -25.64 7.81
C VAL A 50 6.56 -25.23 6.41
N ARG A 51 6.04 -24.02 6.27
CA ARG A 51 5.75 -23.39 4.98
C ARG A 51 6.64 -22.17 4.79
N ARG A 52 6.99 -21.89 3.55
CA ARG A 52 7.71 -20.66 3.17
C ARG A 52 6.75 -19.75 2.41
N PHE A 53 6.81 -18.46 2.73
CA PHE A 53 6.13 -17.39 2.01
C PHE A 53 7.16 -16.41 1.48
N ASP A 54 6.84 -15.74 0.37
CA ASP A 54 7.67 -14.67 -0.17
C ASP A 54 7.04 -13.31 0.14
N GLY A 55 7.86 -12.40 0.65
CA GLY A 55 7.49 -11.05 1.03
C GLY A 55 8.24 -10.00 0.20
N PHE A 56 7.58 -8.89 -0.07
CA PHE A 56 8.09 -7.83 -0.94
C PHE A 56 7.93 -6.44 -0.30
N ARG A 57 8.93 -5.57 -0.50
CA ARG A 57 8.80 -4.13 -0.28
C ARG A 57 9.54 -3.39 -1.39
N VAL A 58 8.80 -2.61 -2.18
CA VAL A 58 9.33 -1.75 -3.24
C VAL A 58 9.19 -0.29 -2.81
N GLN A 59 10.29 0.43 -2.91
CA GLN A 59 10.42 1.85 -2.64
C GLN A 59 10.70 2.51 -3.99
N HIS A 60 9.68 3.15 -4.55
CA HIS A 60 9.70 3.59 -5.94
C HIS A 60 10.49 4.88 -6.12
N ASN A 61 10.08 5.95 -5.45
CA ASN A 61 10.74 7.24 -5.57
C ASN A 61 10.52 8.06 -4.30
N ASN A 62 11.58 8.72 -3.80
CA ASN A 62 11.53 9.54 -2.58
C ASN A 62 11.76 11.06 -2.80
N ILE A 63 11.67 11.57 -4.03
CA ILE A 63 12.00 12.99 -4.33
C ILE A 63 11.24 13.97 -3.42
N ARG A 64 10.00 13.64 -3.05
CA ARG A 64 9.12 14.50 -2.24
C ARG A 64 9.15 14.21 -0.74
N GLY A 65 9.87 13.18 -0.30
CA GLY A 65 9.88 12.74 1.11
C GLY A 65 9.88 11.23 1.27
N PRO A 66 9.64 10.72 2.51
CA PRO A 66 9.67 9.30 2.82
C PRO A 66 8.75 8.47 1.92
N TYR A 67 9.10 7.21 1.67
CA TYR A 67 8.22 6.33 0.92
C TYR A 67 6.92 6.06 1.70
N LYS A 68 5.79 5.99 1.00
CA LYS A 68 4.49 5.73 1.63
C LYS A 68 3.70 4.72 0.83
N GLY A 69 3.23 3.66 1.49
CA GLY A 69 2.68 2.51 0.76
C GLY A 69 2.04 1.42 1.59
N GLY A 70 0.89 0.92 1.13
CA GLY A 70 0.19 -0.21 1.76
C GLY A 70 0.96 -1.54 1.72
N LEU A 71 0.54 -2.48 2.57
CA LEU A 71 0.98 -3.88 2.60
C LEU A 71 -0.19 -4.80 2.25
N ARG A 72 -0.06 -5.56 1.17
CA ARG A 72 -1.12 -6.46 0.67
C ARG A 72 -0.81 -7.91 0.99
N TYR A 73 -1.78 -8.64 1.55
CA TYR A 73 -1.70 -10.09 1.73
C TYR A 73 -2.67 -10.78 0.78
N HIS A 74 -2.14 -11.33 -0.32
CA HIS A 74 -2.95 -12.01 -1.33
C HIS A 74 -2.12 -13.11 -2.01
N ALA A 75 -2.76 -14.18 -2.48
CA ALA A 75 -2.07 -15.29 -3.13
C ALA A 75 -1.36 -14.86 -4.43
N ASP A 76 -1.96 -13.92 -5.15
CA ASP A 76 -1.46 -13.41 -6.43
C ASP A 76 -0.46 -12.23 -6.30
N VAL A 77 0.03 -11.92 -5.09
CA VAL A 77 1.05 -10.88 -4.94
C VAL A 77 2.32 -11.34 -5.65
N ASP A 78 2.78 -10.56 -6.62
CA ASP A 78 4.06 -10.73 -7.29
C ASP A 78 4.86 -9.41 -7.33
N MET A 79 6.12 -9.52 -7.76
CA MET A 79 7.04 -8.37 -7.81
C MET A 79 6.55 -7.26 -8.76
N ASP A 80 5.98 -7.61 -9.91
CA ASP A 80 5.56 -6.62 -10.91
C ASP A 80 4.30 -5.87 -10.47
N GLU A 81 3.36 -6.55 -9.80
CA GLU A 81 2.24 -5.91 -9.12
C GLU A 81 2.75 -4.89 -8.09
N VAL A 82 3.69 -5.27 -7.22
CA VAL A 82 4.19 -4.40 -6.15
C VAL A 82 4.95 -3.20 -6.72
N LYS A 83 5.74 -3.38 -7.80
CA LYS A 83 6.38 -2.27 -8.53
C LYS A 83 5.35 -1.29 -9.07
N ALA A 84 4.35 -1.78 -9.81
CA ALA A 84 3.31 -0.93 -10.38
C ALA A 84 2.55 -0.13 -9.31
N LEU A 85 2.16 -0.79 -8.23
CA LEU A 85 1.46 -0.14 -7.13
C LEU A 85 2.34 0.89 -6.40
N SER A 86 3.65 0.66 -6.26
CA SER A 86 4.56 1.65 -5.66
C SER A 86 4.79 2.88 -6.55
N PHE A 87 4.82 2.70 -7.88
CA PHE A 87 4.78 3.80 -8.85
C PHE A 87 3.49 4.62 -8.71
N TRP A 88 2.32 3.97 -8.66
CA TRP A 88 1.06 4.70 -8.47
C TRP A 88 0.95 5.38 -7.11
N MET A 89 1.60 4.85 -6.06
CA MET A 89 1.72 5.57 -4.80
C MET A 89 2.55 6.86 -4.96
N THR A 90 3.64 6.84 -5.74
CA THR A 90 4.42 8.06 -6.05
C THR A 90 3.55 9.08 -6.73
N MET A 91 2.84 8.68 -7.79
CA MET A 91 1.98 9.56 -8.57
C MET A 91 0.83 10.13 -7.74
N LYS A 92 0.15 9.27 -6.97
CA LYS A 92 -0.96 9.68 -6.10
C LYS A 92 -0.51 10.69 -5.06
N ASN A 93 0.59 10.43 -4.37
CA ASN A 93 1.09 11.31 -3.32
C ASN A 93 1.55 12.66 -3.88
N ALA A 94 2.13 12.67 -5.08
CA ALA A 94 2.43 13.90 -5.81
C ALA A 94 1.15 14.67 -6.20
N LEU A 95 0.14 13.97 -6.73
CA LEU A 95 -1.10 14.58 -7.21
C LEU A 95 -1.89 15.29 -6.11
N VAL A 96 -1.98 14.69 -4.92
CA VAL A 96 -2.70 15.27 -3.77
C VAL A 96 -1.80 16.12 -2.85
N ASP A 97 -0.62 16.48 -3.34
CA ASP A 97 0.33 17.39 -2.71
C ASP A 97 0.78 17.02 -1.27
N VAL A 98 0.92 15.72 -0.99
CA VAL A 98 1.47 15.26 0.31
C VAL A 98 2.98 15.01 0.22
N PRO A 99 3.77 15.26 1.28
CA PRO A 99 5.23 15.20 1.26
C PRO A 99 5.75 13.76 1.38
N PHE A 100 5.30 12.89 0.47
CA PHE A 100 5.67 11.48 0.43
C PHE A 100 6.08 11.05 -0.97
N GLY A 101 7.08 10.17 -0.99
CA GLY A 101 7.37 9.29 -2.11
C GLY A 101 6.38 8.14 -2.22
N GLY A 102 6.63 7.19 -3.13
CA GLY A 102 5.80 6.00 -3.29
C GLY A 102 6.47 4.74 -2.81
N GLY A 103 5.78 3.96 -1.97
CA GLY A 103 6.18 2.62 -1.60
C GLY A 103 5.04 1.63 -1.80
N LYS A 104 5.34 0.34 -1.79
CA LYS A 104 4.33 -0.73 -1.67
C LYS A 104 5.00 -2.00 -1.18
N GLY A 105 4.28 -2.84 -0.45
CA GLY A 105 4.74 -4.18 -0.15
C GLY A 105 3.61 -5.17 -0.04
N GLY A 106 3.96 -6.40 0.28
CA GLY A 106 3.00 -7.46 0.47
C GLY A 106 3.66 -8.81 0.73
N ILE A 107 2.81 -9.81 0.97
CA ILE A 107 3.21 -11.21 1.10
C ILE A 107 2.33 -12.01 0.15
N ALA A 108 2.92 -12.93 -0.60
CA ALA A 108 2.22 -13.91 -1.42
C ALA A 108 1.59 -14.97 -0.50
N VAL A 109 0.38 -14.69 0.00
CA VAL A 109 -0.33 -15.53 0.97
C VAL A 109 -1.84 -15.37 0.86
N ASN A 110 -2.57 -16.47 1.01
CA ASN A 110 -4.01 -16.42 1.29
C ASN A 110 -4.23 -16.39 2.81
N PRO A 111 -4.56 -15.23 3.41
CA PRO A 111 -4.69 -15.13 4.86
C PRO A 111 -5.88 -15.92 5.43
N LYS A 112 -6.81 -16.38 4.59
CA LYS A 112 -7.93 -17.23 5.01
C LYS A 112 -7.52 -18.68 5.29
N GLU A 113 -6.35 -19.08 4.83
CA GLU A 113 -5.77 -20.41 5.08
C GLU A 113 -4.88 -20.44 6.31
N LEU A 114 -4.70 -19.30 6.99
CA LEU A 114 -3.90 -19.19 8.19
C LEU A 114 -4.79 -19.01 9.41
N SER A 115 -4.40 -19.63 10.52
CA SER A 115 -4.91 -19.25 11.83
C SER A 115 -4.48 -17.81 12.16
N GLU A 116 -5.15 -17.21 13.14
CA GLU A 116 -4.75 -15.88 13.62
C GLU A 116 -3.31 -15.86 14.16
N GLY A 117 -2.91 -16.93 14.85
CA GLY A 117 -1.56 -17.08 15.39
C GLY A 117 -0.51 -17.23 14.29
N GLU A 118 -0.80 -18.01 13.24
CA GLU A 118 0.06 -18.14 12.07
C GLU A 118 0.22 -16.80 11.34
N LEU A 119 -0.89 -16.09 11.14
CA LEU A 119 -0.89 -14.78 10.50
C LEU A 119 -0.07 -13.76 11.29
N GLU A 120 -0.18 -13.76 12.62
CA GLU A 120 0.63 -12.90 13.50
C GLU A 120 2.13 -13.24 13.39
N ARG A 121 2.50 -14.53 13.52
CA ARG A 121 3.89 -14.98 13.42
C ARG A 121 4.51 -14.62 12.06
N LEU A 122 3.75 -14.82 10.97
CA LEU A 122 4.15 -14.43 9.62
C LEU A 122 4.36 -12.93 9.50
N THR A 123 3.40 -12.14 10.00
CA THR A 123 3.46 -10.67 9.98
C THR A 123 4.68 -10.15 10.72
N ARG A 124 5.00 -10.75 11.88
CA ARG A 124 6.17 -10.38 12.69
C ARG A 124 7.48 -10.74 12.02
N GLU A 125 7.59 -11.93 11.43
CA GLU A 125 8.78 -12.28 10.65
C GLU A 125 8.99 -11.30 9.49
N PHE A 126 7.90 -10.95 8.79
CA PHE A 126 7.97 -9.95 7.74
C PHE A 126 8.41 -8.57 8.26
N ALA A 127 7.85 -8.11 9.38
CA ALA A 127 8.24 -6.85 10.00
C ALA A 127 9.73 -6.81 10.35
N ARG A 128 10.28 -7.88 10.96
CA ARG A 128 11.72 -8.01 11.26
C ARG A 128 12.58 -7.87 10.02
N LYS A 129 12.19 -8.52 8.91
CA LYS A 129 12.91 -8.42 7.63
C LYS A 129 12.84 -7.03 7.02
N LEU A 130 11.77 -6.28 7.26
CA LEU A 130 11.59 -4.92 6.75
C LEU A 130 12.23 -3.83 7.62
N THR A 131 12.50 -4.09 8.90
CA THR A 131 13.09 -3.11 9.83
C THR A 131 14.27 -2.30 9.25
N PRO A 132 15.23 -2.88 8.51
CA PRO A 132 16.36 -2.12 7.97
C PRO A 132 16.00 -1.07 6.92
N VAL A 133 14.80 -1.17 6.33
CA VAL A 133 14.38 -0.34 5.19
C VAL A 133 13.15 0.50 5.48
N ILE A 134 12.48 0.31 6.63
CA ILE A 134 11.33 1.11 7.05
C ILE A 134 11.66 1.99 8.25
N GLY A 135 10.91 3.07 8.39
CA GLY A 135 11.12 4.06 9.45
C GLY A 135 10.26 5.30 9.23
N PRO A 136 9.96 6.08 10.28
CA PRO A 136 9.14 7.28 10.18
C PRO A 136 9.60 8.27 9.10
N GLU A 137 10.92 8.45 8.97
CA GLU A 137 11.55 9.37 8.03
C GLU A 137 12.11 8.66 6.78
N ILE A 138 11.82 7.37 6.61
CA ILE A 138 12.38 6.54 5.53
C ILE A 138 11.26 5.99 4.66
N ASP A 139 10.44 5.11 5.24
CA ASP A 139 9.35 4.41 4.55
C ASP A 139 8.28 4.01 5.57
N VAL A 140 7.05 4.46 5.35
CA VAL A 140 5.94 4.35 6.29
C VAL A 140 4.83 3.47 5.68
N PRO A 141 4.72 2.18 6.08
CA PRO A 141 3.69 1.31 5.56
C PRO A 141 2.25 1.69 5.97
N ALA A 142 1.27 0.98 5.42
CA ALA A 142 -0.16 1.13 5.68
C ALA A 142 -0.93 -0.17 5.40
N PRO A 143 -2.22 -0.24 5.77
CA PRO A 143 -3.12 -1.27 5.27
C PRO A 143 -3.27 -1.26 3.74
N ASP A 144 -3.58 -2.43 3.19
CA ASP A 144 -4.07 -2.67 1.83
C ASP A 144 -4.99 -3.91 1.86
N VAL A 145 -5.20 -4.58 0.72
CA VAL A 145 -6.05 -5.78 0.61
C VAL A 145 -5.62 -6.83 1.64
N ASN A 146 -6.61 -7.27 2.42
CA ASN A 146 -6.51 -8.23 3.53
C ASN A 146 -5.55 -7.86 4.67
N THR A 147 -5.18 -6.58 4.81
CA THR A 147 -4.52 -6.07 6.00
C THR A 147 -5.31 -4.95 6.65
N ASN A 148 -5.14 -4.76 7.96
CA ASN A 148 -5.98 -3.89 8.76
C ASN A 148 -5.24 -3.38 10.00
N ALA A 149 -5.93 -2.64 10.87
CA ALA A 149 -5.36 -2.03 12.06
C ALA A 149 -4.67 -3.01 13.03
N LYS A 150 -5.14 -4.26 13.10
CA LYS A 150 -4.52 -5.30 13.92
C LYS A 150 -3.14 -5.68 13.36
N ILE A 151 -3.06 -5.94 12.06
CA ILE A 151 -1.80 -6.24 11.37
C ILE A 151 -0.82 -5.06 11.50
N MET A 152 -1.29 -3.82 11.38
CA MET A 152 -0.43 -2.64 11.58
C MET A 152 0.10 -2.56 13.01
N GLY A 153 -0.70 -2.97 14.00
CA GLY A 153 -0.29 -3.09 15.39
C GLY A 153 0.85 -4.09 15.58
N TRP A 154 0.74 -5.28 15.01
CA TRP A 154 1.79 -6.31 15.07
C TRP A 154 3.11 -5.83 14.43
N ILE A 155 3.04 -5.18 13.28
CA ILE A 155 4.22 -4.65 12.59
C ILE A 155 4.89 -3.55 13.42
N ARG A 156 4.10 -2.62 13.99
CA ARG A 156 4.63 -1.57 14.87
C ARG A 156 5.34 -2.18 16.08
N ASP A 157 4.67 -3.08 16.78
CA ASP A 157 5.20 -3.72 17.98
C ASP A 157 6.53 -4.46 17.69
N GLU A 158 6.58 -5.20 16.59
CA GLU A 158 7.80 -5.90 16.18
C GLU A 158 8.93 -4.96 15.75
N TYR A 159 8.59 -3.86 15.06
CA TYR A 159 9.56 -2.84 14.69
C TYR A 159 10.15 -2.15 15.94
N GLU A 160 9.29 -1.70 16.87
CA GLU A 160 9.72 -1.03 18.12
C GLU A 160 10.61 -1.94 18.97
N LYS A 161 10.30 -3.24 19.04
CA LYS A 161 11.18 -4.24 19.66
C LYS A 161 12.53 -4.34 18.95
N SER A 162 12.53 -4.38 17.63
CA SER A 162 13.75 -4.52 16.82
C SER A 162 14.69 -3.31 16.94
N VAL A 163 14.14 -2.10 17.06
CA VAL A 163 14.92 -0.86 17.21
C VAL A 163 15.11 -0.43 18.66
N ASN A 164 14.54 -1.16 19.62
CA ASN A 164 14.54 -0.87 21.04
C ASN A 164 14.11 0.57 21.38
N ALA A 165 13.10 1.08 20.67
CA ALA A 165 12.59 2.44 20.84
C ALA A 165 11.13 2.54 20.38
N SER A 166 10.37 3.44 21.00
CA SER A 166 9.01 3.75 20.54
C SER A 166 9.06 4.49 19.19
N SER A 167 8.25 4.05 18.24
CA SER A 167 8.18 4.57 16.89
C SER A 167 6.75 4.49 16.34
N PRO A 168 5.79 5.22 16.95
CA PRO A 168 4.39 5.18 16.55
C PRO A 168 4.17 5.60 15.09
N ALA A 169 5.06 6.41 14.53
CA ALA A 169 4.99 6.94 13.18
C ALA A 169 5.51 5.97 12.10
N VAL A 170 6.13 4.83 12.47
CA VAL A 170 6.65 3.86 11.47
C VAL A 170 5.55 3.30 10.58
N ILE A 171 4.30 3.28 11.06
CA ILE A 171 3.17 2.73 10.32
C ILE A 171 1.88 3.52 10.54
N THR A 172 1.09 3.64 9.47
CA THR A 172 -0.24 4.28 9.50
C THR A 172 -1.35 3.25 9.49
N GLY A 173 -2.59 3.65 9.81
CA GLY A 173 -3.72 2.72 9.85
C GLY A 173 -3.78 1.82 11.06
N LYS A 174 -3.16 2.26 12.15
CA LYS A 174 -3.32 1.71 13.49
C LYS A 174 -4.73 1.95 14.01
N ALA A 175 -5.14 1.20 15.03
CA ALA A 175 -6.37 1.46 15.78
C ALA A 175 -6.29 2.84 16.46
N VAL A 176 -7.42 3.53 16.62
CA VAL A 176 -7.50 4.86 17.26
C VAL A 176 -6.86 4.83 18.65
N ALA A 177 -7.20 3.82 19.47
CA ALA A 177 -6.61 3.61 20.79
C ALA A 177 -5.08 3.48 20.80
N ASN A 178 -4.45 3.19 19.64
CA ASN A 178 -3.02 2.99 19.47
C ASN A 178 -2.37 4.06 18.57
N GLY A 179 -2.90 5.28 18.57
CA GLY A 179 -2.39 6.41 17.79
C GLY A 179 -2.80 6.36 16.31
N GLY A 180 -3.93 5.73 16.02
CA GLY A 180 -4.63 5.83 14.74
C GLY A 180 -5.38 7.16 14.61
N SER A 181 -5.69 7.55 13.37
CA SER A 181 -6.52 8.74 13.10
C SER A 181 -7.99 8.35 12.98
N GLU A 182 -8.87 9.18 13.53
CA GLU A 182 -10.30 9.16 13.22
C GLU A 182 -10.54 9.44 11.72
N GLY A 183 -11.70 9.03 11.21
CA GLY A 183 -12.07 9.16 9.78
C GLY A 183 -11.26 8.30 8.82
N ARG A 184 -10.19 7.61 9.28
CA ARG A 184 -9.33 6.85 8.39
C ARG A 184 -10.03 5.69 7.68
N THR A 185 -10.94 5.01 8.37
CA THR A 185 -11.65 3.84 7.84
C THR A 185 -12.43 4.21 6.58
N GLU A 186 -13.19 5.29 6.64
CA GLU A 186 -14.07 5.78 5.57
C GLU A 186 -13.38 6.66 4.52
N ALA A 187 -12.22 7.27 4.83
CA ALA A 187 -11.56 8.29 4.02
C ALA A 187 -11.42 7.96 2.52
N THR A 188 -11.12 6.71 2.15
CA THR A 188 -10.94 6.35 0.73
C THR A 188 -12.29 6.24 -0.01
N GLY A 189 -13.33 5.73 0.65
CA GLY A 189 -14.68 5.69 0.08
C GLY A 189 -15.26 7.09 -0.07
N LEU A 190 -15.20 7.90 1.00
CA LEU A 190 -15.67 9.28 0.97
C LEU A 190 -14.93 10.14 -0.04
N GLY A 191 -13.61 9.98 -0.17
CA GLY A 191 -12.84 10.67 -1.21
C GLY A 191 -13.32 10.35 -2.62
N GLY A 192 -13.73 9.10 -2.88
CA GLY A 192 -14.35 8.70 -4.13
C GLY A 192 -15.72 9.35 -4.36
N SER A 193 -16.53 9.47 -3.31
CA SER A 193 -17.81 10.21 -3.32
C SER A 193 -17.61 11.68 -3.72
N PHE A 194 -16.64 12.36 -3.09
CA PHE A 194 -16.35 13.77 -3.37
C PHE A 194 -15.87 13.99 -4.80
N VAL A 195 -15.00 13.11 -5.32
CA VAL A 195 -14.55 13.20 -6.72
C VAL A 195 -15.71 12.94 -7.68
N LEU A 196 -16.60 11.98 -7.39
CA LEU A 196 -17.77 11.73 -8.22
C LEU A 196 -18.71 12.94 -8.26
N ASP A 197 -18.99 13.54 -7.11
CA ASP A 197 -19.84 14.73 -7.03
C ASP A 197 -19.24 15.90 -7.82
N GLU A 198 -17.95 16.18 -7.66
CA GLU A 198 -17.25 17.23 -8.40
C GLU A 198 -17.30 16.99 -9.92
N ILE A 199 -17.11 15.75 -10.37
CA ILE A 199 -17.22 15.39 -11.79
C ILE A 199 -18.65 15.64 -12.30
N LEU A 200 -19.68 15.26 -11.55
CA LEU A 200 -21.07 15.49 -11.94
C LEU A 200 -21.38 16.99 -12.05
N GLN A 201 -20.92 17.79 -11.09
CA GLN A 201 -21.08 19.23 -11.12
C GLN A 201 -20.41 19.87 -12.35
N LEU A 202 -19.23 19.41 -12.75
CA LEU A 202 -18.55 19.87 -13.98
C LEU A 202 -19.36 19.61 -15.26
N TYR A 203 -20.21 18.59 -15.26
CA TYR A 203 -21.14 18.28 -16.36
C TYR A 203 -22.54 18.89 -16.16
N GLY A 204 -22.73 19.74 -15.14
CA GLY A 204 -24.03 20.36 -14.83
C GLY A 204 -25.06 19.37 -14.28
N ASP A 205 -24.59 18.32 -13.59
CA ASP A 205 -25.39 17.20 -13.10
C ASP A 205 -25.19 17.00 -11.58
N GLN A 206 -25.97 16.09 -10.97
CA GLN A 206 -25.89 15.77 -9.54
C GLN A 206 -26.15 14.29 -9.27
N LEU A 207 -25.66 13.78 -8.14
CA LEU A 207 -25.83 12.37 -7.78
C LEU A 207 -27.29 11.98 -7.50
N LYS A 208 -28.11 12.93 -7.04
CA LYS A 208 -29.50 12.69 -6.65
C LYS A 208 -30.31 12.08 -7.80
N GLY A 209 -30.93 10.93 -7.54
CA GLY A 209 -31.79 10.22 -8.50
C GLY A 209 -31.03 9.36 -9.52
N LYS A 210 -29.71 9.22 -9.40
CA LYS A 210 -28.91 8.34 -10.26
C LYS A 210 -28.82 6.92 -9.71
N THR A 211 -28.70 5.95 -10.62
CA THR A 211 -28.36 4.56 -10.29
C THR A 211 -26.84 4.40 -10.36
N VAL A 212 -26.25 3.79 -9.33
CA VAL A 212 -24.80 3.52 -9.27
C VAL A 212 -24.55 2.03 -9.11
N ALA A 213 -23.57 1.50 -9.83
CA ALA A 213 -23.08 0.13 -9.68
C ALA A 213 -21.71 0.16 -8.99
N ILE A 214 -21.56 -0.59 -7.90
CA ILE A 214 -20.31 -0.71 -7.14
C ILE A 214 -19.78 -2.13 -7.25
N GLN A 215 -18.54 -2.29 -7.72
CA GLN A 215 -17.86 -3.58 -7.73
C GLN A 215 -16.94 -3.71 -6.51
N GLY A 216 -17.24 -4.69 -5.65
CA GLY A 216 -16.51 -4.94 -4.41
C GLY A 216 -17.08 -4.15 -3.22
N PHE A 217 -17.42 -4.84 -2.15
CA PHE A 217 -18.09 -4.27 -0.96
C PHE A 217 -17.26 -4.44 0.33
N GLY A 218 -15.95 -4.28 0.20
CA GLY A 218 -15.05 -4.10 1.34
C GLY A 218 -15.02 -2.64 1.79
N ASN A 219 -14.00 -2.27 2.57
CA ASN A 219 -13.86 -0.93 3.17
C ASN A 219 -14.10 0.22 2.17
N VAL A 220 -13.52 0.22 0.98
CA VAL A 220 -13.73 1.34 0.04
C VAL A 220 -15.17 1.39 -0.49
N GLY A 221 -15.68 0.26 -0.98
CA GLY A 221 -17.00 0.20 -1.61
C GLY A 221 -18.15 0.47 -0.63
N SER A 222 -18.02 0.06 0.63
CA SER A 222 -19.05 0.32 1.65
C SER A 222 -19.18 1.79 2.02
N PHE A 223 -18.12 2.58 1.88
CA PHE A 223 -18.10 4.02 2.21
C PHE A 223 -18.21 4.94 0.98
N LEU A 224 -18.38 4.40 -0.23
CA LEU A 224 -18.32 5.18 -1.48
C LEU A 224 -19.53 6.11 -1.69
N LEU A 225 -20.70 5.76 -1.17
CA LEU A 225 -21.95 6.52 -1.36
C LEU A 225 -22.73 6.68 -0.04
N LEU A 226 -22.02 6.72 1.08
CA LEU A 226 -22.60 7.05 2.39
C LEU A 226 -22.71 8.57 2.57
#